data_AF-A0A0C2WGS6-F1
#
_entry.id   AF-A0A0C2WGS6-F1
#
_cell.length_a   1.000
_cell.length_b   1.000
_cell.length_c   1.000
_cell.angle_alpha   90.00
_cell.angle_beta   90.00
_cell.angle_gamma   90.00
#
_symmetry.space_group_name_H-M   'P 1'
#
loop_
_entity.id
_entity.type
_entity.pdbx_description
1 polymer ?
#
loop_
_entity_poly.entity_id
_entity_poly.type
_entity_poly.pdbx_seq_one_letter_code
_entity_poly.pdbx_strand_id
1 'polypeptide(L)'
;CVTGLTVRHVGERFQRANGTIAYYFKEMTQIFSAPPFYTSYVKQPNTANPPSHFFRNNYKLWPWFQHALGAIDGSHIHAHPRGANRHLYRNRK
;
A
#
# COMPACT_ATOMS: atom_id res chain seq x y z
N CYS A 1 15.76 -8.55 7.08
CA CYS A 1 14.87 -8.80 5.92
C CYS A 1 15.27 -7.83 4.82
N VAL A 2 15.78 -8.28 3.66
CA VAL A 2 16.06 -7.38 2.53
C VAL A 2 14.80 -7.34 1.64
N THR A 3 14.21 -6.16 1.49
CA THR A 3 13.05 -5.89 0.63
C THR A 3 13.48 -5.19 -0.66
N GLY A 4 12.62 -5.17 -1.69
CA GLY A 4 12.90 -4.46 -2.94
C GLY A 4 13.91 -5.15 -3.88
N LEU A 5 14.16 -6.45 -3.71
CA LEU A 5 15.03 -7.21 -4.60
C LEU A 5 14.38 -7.48 -5.96
N THR A 6 15.21 -7.55 -7.00
CA THR A 6 14.78 -7.98 -8.32
C THR A 6 14.38 -9.46 -8.32
N VAL A 7 13.52 -9.86 -9.25
CA VAL A 7 13.13 -11.27 -9.43
C VAL A 7 14.33 -12.19 -9.58
N ARG A 8 15.42 -11.72 -10.22
CA ARG A 8 16.67 -12.47 -10.36
C ARG A 8 17.33 -12.76 -9.01
N HIS A 9 17.54 -11.74 -8.18
CA HIS A 9 18.13 -11.93 -6.86
C HIS A 9 17.25 -12.79 -5.94
N VAL A 10 15.93 -12.67 -6.07
CA VAL A 10 14.99 -13.53 -5.35
C VAL A 10 15.10 -14.98 -5.85
N GLY A 11 15.17 -15.20 -7.16
CA GLY A 11 15.38 -16.52 -7.77
C GLY A 11 16.68 -17.18 -7.30
N GLU A 12 17.78 -16.43 -7.29
CA GLU A 12 19.07 -16.86 -6.73
C GLU A 12 18.94 -17.25 -5.25
N ARG A 13 18.26 -16.45 -4.43
CA ARG A 13 18.09 -16.74 -3.00
C ARG A 13 17.28 -18.01 -2.74
N PHE A 14 16.23 -18.24 -3.51
CA PHE A 14 15.34 -19.39 -3.32
C PHE A 14 15.74 -20.60 -4.18
N GLN A 15 16.78 -20.48 -5.01
CA GLN A 15 17.20 -21.51 -5.97
C GLN A 15 16.02 -21.95 -6.86
N ARG A 16 15.29 -20.97 -7.39
CA ARG A 16 14.13 -21.17 -8.27
C ARG A 16 14.25 -20.33 -9.52
N ALA A 17 13.61 -20.80 -10.59
CA ALA A 17 13.50 -20.03 -11.82
C ALA A 17 12.73 -18.72 -11.60
N ASN A 18 13.13 -17.67 -12.31
CA ASN A 18 12.47 -16.36 -12.26
C ASN A 18 10.96 -16.45 -12.55
N GLY A 19 10.55 -17.35 -13.45
CA GLY A 19 9.14 -17.61 -13.74
C GLY A 19 8.36 -18.14 -12.53
N THR A 20 8.96 -19.04 -11.74
CA THR A 20 8.34 -19.53 -10.49
C THR A 20 8.19 -18.41 -9.47
N ILE A 21 9.20 -17.55 -9.32
CA ILE A 21 9.12 -16.39 -8.42
C ILE A 21 8.01 -15.45 -8.86
N ALA A 22 7.96 -15.09 -10.15
CA ALA A 22 6.94 -14.20 -10.69
C ALA A 22 5.52 -14.78 -10.55
N TYR A 23 5.35 -16.09 -10.78
CA TYR A 23 4.09 -16.79 -10.60
C TYR A 23 3.57 -16.67 -9.17
N TYR A 24 4.39 -17.05 -8.17
CA TYR A 24 3.96 -16.97 -6.77
C TYR A 24 3.78 -15.54 -6.29
N PHE A 25 4.58 -14.60 -6.79
CA PHE A 25 4.37 -13.18 -6.49
C PHE A 25 2.98 -12.71 -6.95
N LYS A 26 2.57 -13.09 -8.16
CA LYS A 26 1.23 -12.77 -8.68
C LYS A 26 0.13 -13.43 -7.86
N GLU A 27 0.24 -14.73 -7.58
CA GLU A 27 -0.74 -15.47 -6.77
C GLU A 27 -0.91 -14.84 -5.38
N MET A 28 0.19 -14.56 -4.68
CA MET A 28 0.15 -13.94 -3.36
C MET A 28 -0.46 -12.54 -3.42
N THR A 29 -0.13 -11.75 -4.45
CA THR A 29 -0.75 -10.43 -4.65
C THR A 29 -2.27 -10.55 -4.82
N GLN A 30 -2.74 -11.52 -5.59
CA GLN A 30 -4.18 -11.77 -5.77
C GLN A 30 -4.85 -12.20 -4.47
N ILE A 31 -4.25 -13.14 -3.72
CA ILE A 31 -4.78 -13.61 -2.44
C ILE A 31 -4.93 -12.45 -1.43
N PHE A 32 -3.89 -11.60 -1.30
CA PHE A 32 -3.92 -10.50 -0.34
C PHE A 32 -4.78 -9.31 -0.77
N SER A 33 -5.05 -9.17 -2.07
CA SER A 33 -5.94 -8.12 -2.60
C SER A 33 -7.40 -8.55 -2.76
N ALA A 34 -7.69 -9.85 -2.58
CA ALA A 34 -9.04 -10.39 -2.68
C ALA A 34 -9.74 -10.54 -1.31
N PRO A 35 -11.08 -10.57 -1.28
CA PRO A 35 -11.83 -11.09 -0.14
C PRO A 35 -11.49 -12.58 0.11
N PRO A 36 -11.50 -13.05 1.37
CA PRO A 36 -11.81 -12.30 2.58
C PRO A 36 -10.61 -11.55 3.19
N PHE A 37 -9.39 -11.76 2.66
CA PHE A 37 -8.18 -11.22 3.29
C PHE A 37 -8.19 -9.69 3.31
N TYR A 38 -8.33 -9.07 2.13
CA TYR A 38 -8.27 -7.61 2.01
C TYR A 38 -9.33 -6.94 2.89
N THR A 39 -10.57 -7.43 2.81
CA THR A 39 -11.71 -6.87 3.55
C THR A 39 -11.60 -7.03 5.07
N SER A 40 -10.90 -8.06 5.54
CA SER A 40 -10.79 -8.34 6.99
C SER A 40 -9.64 -7.57 7.64
N TYR A 41 -8.51 -7.44 6.93
CA TYR A 41 -7.27 -6.93 7.51
C TYR A 41 -6.89 -5.53 7.05
N VAL A 42 -7.28 -5.12 5.84
CA VAL A 42 -6.95 -3.78 5.32
C VAL A 42 -8.08 -2.82 5.69
N LYS A 43 -7.83 -1.98 6.68
CA LYS A 43 -8.77 -0.94 7.13
C LYS A 43 -8.23 0.44 6.81
N GLN A 44 -9.08 1.29 6.24
CA GLN A 44 -8.72 2.69 6.06
C GLN A 44 -8.62 3.38 7.42
N PRO A 45 -7.62 4.24 7.62
CA PRO A 45 -7.56 5.05 8.82
C PRO A 45 -8.76 5.99 8.84
N ASN A 46 -9.27 6.22 10.04
CA ASN A 46 -10.40 7.11 10.29
C ASN A 46 -10.00 8.16 11.34
N THR A 47 -10.86 9.13 11.57
CA THR A 47 -10.60 10.22 12.53
C THR A 47 -10.40 9.74 13.97
N ALA A 48 -10.89 8.55 14.33
CA ALA A 48 -10.68 7.95 15.64
C ALA A 48 -9.28 7.29 15.79
N ASN A 49 -8.58 7.05 14.69
CA ASN A 49 -7.25 6.41 14.65
C ASN A 49 -6.23 7.38 14.03
N PRO A 50 -5.77 8.40 14.78
CA PRO A 50 -4.86 9.39 14.26
C PRO A 50 -3.50 8.78 13.87
N PRO A 51 -2.74 9.43 12.98
CA PRO A 51 -1.38 9.02 12.64
C PRO A 51 -0.50 8.78 13.87
N SER A 52 0.48 7.89 13.73
CA SER A 52 1.43 7.55 14.79
C SER A 52 2.01 8.80 15.47
N HIS A 53 2.24 8.70 16.77
CA HIS A 53 2.83 9.77 17.59
C HIS A 53 4.17 10.29 17.03
N PHE A 54 4.91 9.43 16.31
CA PHE A 54 6.12 9.83 15.59
C PHE A 54 5.89 10.98 14.61
N PHE A 55 4.78 10.98 13.87
CA PHE A 55 4.45 12.06 12.94
C PHE A 55 3.90 13.29 13.66
N ARG A 56 3.07 13.06 14.69
CA ARG A 56 2.43 14.14 15.46
C ARG A 56 3.43 15.00 16.24
N ASN A 57 4.50 14.38 16.73
CA ASN A 57 5.48 15.05 17.57
C ASN A 57 6.67 15.62 16.78
N ASN A 58 6.72 15.37 15.47
CA ASN A 58 7.78 15.89 14.63
C ASN A 58 7.35 17.22 14.02
N TYR A 59 7.85 18.33 14.58
CA TYR A 59 7.50 19.69 14.15
C TYR A 59 7.80 19.96 12.66
N LYS A 60 8.76 19.24 12.07
CA LYS A 60 9.12 19.39 10.65
C LYS A 60 8.12 18.70 9.73
N LEU A 61 7.57 17.56 10.18
CA LEU A 61 6.64 16.76 9.39
C LEU A 61 5.17 17.16 9.64
N TRP A 62 4.82 17.51 10.88
CA TRP A 62 3.44 17.74 11.30
C TRP A 62 2.68 18.76 10.44
N PRO A 63 3.25 19.91 10.02
CA PRO A 63 2.54 20.86 9.17
C PRO A 63 1.99 20.26 7.87
N TRP A 64 2.65 19.21 7.36
CA TRP A 64 2.28 18.52 6.12
C TRP A 64 1.28 17.38 6.34
N PHE A 65 1.23 16.81 7.55
CA PHE A 65 0.41 15.63 7.87
C PHE A 65 -0.73 15.90 8.86
N GLN A 66 -0.87 17.12 9.37
CA GLN A 66 -1.88 17.47 10.38
C GLN A 66 -3.34 17.22 9.96
N HIS A 67 -3.61 17.20 8.66
CA HIS A 67 -4.91 16.87 8.09
C HIS A 67 -4.92 15.53 7.34
N ALA A 68 -3.82 14.78 7.39
CA ALA A 68 -3.75 13.45 6.80
C ALA A 68 -4.41 12.44 7.74
N LEU A 69 -5.43 11.73 7.25
CA LEU A 69 -5.98 10.57 7.95
C LEU A 69 -5.00 9.39 7.93
N GLY A 70 -4.22 9.28 6.86
CA GLY A 70 -3.08 8.37 6.75
C GLY A 70 -2.54 8.37 5.32
N ALA A 71 -1.40 7.71 5.12
CA ALA A 71 -0.84 7.50 3.79
C ALA A 71 -1.27 6.12 3.29
N ILE A 72 -1.92 6.09 2.12
CA ILE A 72 -2.02 4.87 1.32
C ILE A 72 -0.90 4.96 0.30
N ASP A 73 0.28 4.46 0.67
CA ASP A 73 1.34 4.21 -0.30
C ASP A 73 1.39 2.71 -0.57
N GLY A 74 0.95 2.31 -1.76
CA GLY A 74 0.80 0.90 -2.12
C GLY A 74 -0.24 0.67 -3.21
N SER A 75 0.24 0.54 -4.44
CA SER A 75 -0.46 0.04 -5.63
C SER A 75 -1.69 0.83 -6.11
N HIS A 76 -1.80 1.00 -7.43
CA HIS A 76 -2.98 1.55 -8.10
C HIS A 76 -4.19 0.62 -7.91
N ILE A 77 -4.90 0.75 -6.79
CA ILE A 77 -6.21 0.14 -6.62
C ILE A 77 -7.19 0.96 -7.45
N HIS A 78 -7.96 0.31 -8.32
CA HIS A 78 -9.02 0.97 -9.09
C HIS A 78 -10.04 1.61 -8.16
N ALA A 79 -9.91 2.91 -7.93
CA ALA A 79 -10.91 3.69 -7.24
C ALA A 79 -12.01 4.10 -8.24
N HIS A 80 -13.27 3.78 -7.91
CA HIS A 80 -14.45 4.32 -8.58
C HIS A 80 -15.16 5.33 -7.65
N PRO A 81 -14.57 6.51 -7.41
CA PRO A 81 -15.20 7.52 -6.57
C PRO A 81 -16.50 8.01 -7.21
N ARG A 82 -17.50 8.31 -6.38
CA ARG A 82 -18.75 8.95 -6.81
C ARG A 82 -18.47 10.29 -7.50
N GLY A 83 -19.33 10.69 -8.44
CA GLY A 83 -19.12 11.84 -9.32
C GLY A 83 -18.62 13.11 -8.61
N ALA A 84 -19.23 13.46 -7.47
CA ALA A 84 -18.85 14.63 -6.68
C ALA A 84 -17.38 14.61 -6.21
N ASN A 85 -16.83 13.43 -5.88
CA ASN A 85 -15.49 13.30 -5.31
C ASN A 85 -14.42 13.00 -6.35
N ARG A 86 -14.80 12.80 -7.62
CA ARG A 86 -13.88 12.35 -8.69
C ARG A 86 -12.71 13.32 -8.93
N HIS A 87 -12.91 14.61 -8.64
CA HIS A 87 -11.87 15.64 -8.73
C HIS A 87 -10.73 15.44 -7.73
N LEU A 88 -11.00 14.90 -6.53
CA LEU A 88 -9.99 14.62 -5.50
C LEU A 88 -9.05 13.47 -5.87
N TYR A 89 -9.48 12.63 -6.83
CA TYR A 89 -8.74 11.46 -7.31
C TYR A 89 -8.09 11.70 -8.68
N ARG A 90 -8.34 12.86 -9.32
CA ARG A 90 -7.66 13.29 -10.55
C ARG A 90 -6.56 14.27 -10.15
N ASN A 91 -5.36 14.10 -10.71
CA ASN A 91 -4.16 14.92 -10.49
C ASN A 91 -3.30 14.58 -9.25
N ARG A 92 -2.78 13.35 -9.20
CA ARG A 92 -1.52 13.07 -8.49
C ARG A 92 -0.53 12.47 -9.48
N LYS A 93 0.09 13.33 -10.28
CA LYS A 93 1.39 13.04 -10.87
C LYS A 93 2.45 13.62 -9.95
#